data_AF-A0A366MTV5-F1
#
_entry.id   AF-A0A366MTV5-F1
#
_cell.length_a   1.000
_cell.length_b   1.000
_cell.length_c   1.000
_cell.angle_alpha   90.00
_cell.angle_beta   90.00
_cell.angle_gamma   90.00
#
_symmetry.space_group_name_H-M   'P 1'
#
loop_
_entity.id
_entity.type
_entity.pdbx_description
1 polymer ?
#
loop_
_entity_poly.entity_id
_entity_poly.type
_entity_poly.pdbx_seq_one_letter_code
_entity_poly.pdbx_strand_id
1 'polypeptide(L)' 'MNITQKLLRAKEVALYLGIGLSTVWLYAKQGKIKPIKISGRVTVFSIDEINREFGLEYIINNPKQENSH' A
#
# COMPACT_ATOMS: atom_id res chain seq x y z
N MET A 1 17.57 10.85 -8.47
CA MET A 1 16.82 10.58 -7.22
C MET A 1 16.85 9.08 -6.93
N ASN A 2 17.18 8.67 -5.70
CA ASN A 2 16.98 7.28 -5.28
C ASN A 2 15.50 7.11 -4.94
N ILE A 3 14.74 6.52 -5.87
CA ILE A 3 13.36 6.08 -5.62
C ILE A 3 13.41 4.88 -4.68
N THR A 4 13.48 5.12 -3.37
CA THR A 4 13.46 4.06 -2.36
C THR A 4 12.14 3.31 -2.46
N GLN A 5 12.14 2.15 -3.12
CA GLN A 5 10.97 1.30 -3.21
C GLN A 5 10.63 0.79 -1.81
N LYS A 6 9.59 1.39 -1.20
CA LYS A 6 9.12 0.97 0.12
C LYS A 6 8.35 -0.35 -0.02
N LEU A 7 9.01 -1.42 0.41
CA LEU A 7 8.42 -2.74 0.53
C LEU A 7 7.83 -2.91 1.93
N LEU A 8 6.53 -3.21 2.00
CA LEU A 8 5.79 -3.43 3.24
C LEU A 8 5.38 -4.89 3.39
N ARG A 9 5.38 -5.40 4.62
CA ARG A 9 4.76 -6.71 4.90
C ARG A 9 3.24 -6.59 4.86
N ALA A 10 2.56 -7.73 4.71
CA ALA A 10 1.10 -7.79 4.70
C ALA A 10 0.43 -7.03 5.87
N LYS A 11 1.00 -7.11 7.08
CA LYS A 11 0.50 -6.38 8.26
C LYS A 11 0.62 -4.86 8.11
N GLU A 12 1.72 -4.38 7.56
CA GLU A 12 1.95 -2.96 7.33
C GLU A 12 1.02 -2.44 6.22
N VAL A 13 0.81 -3.23 5.16
CA VAL A 13 -0.16 -2.91 4.11
C VAL A 13 -1.59 -2.82 4.66
N ALA A 14 -1.96 -3.74 5.55
CA ALA A 14 -3.25 -3.73 6.22
C ALA A 14 -3.45 -2.42 7.01
N LEU A 15 -2.43 -2.00 7.76
CA LEU A 15 -2.45 -0.73 8.50
C LEU A 15 -2.48 0.49 7.55
N TYR A 16 -1.69 0.46 6.48
CA TYR A 16 -1.61 1.55 5.51
C TYR A 16 -2.93 1.81 4.78
N LEU A 17 -3.63 0.73 4.39
CA LEU A 17 -4.91 0.80 3.70
C LEU A 17 -6.12 0.86 4.66
N GLY A 18 -5.90 0.68 5.97
CA GLY A 18 -6.98 0.58 6.96
C GLY A 18 -7.87 -0.65 6.78
N ILE A 19 -7.33 -1.76 6.26
CA ILE A 19 -8.07 -3.01 6.00
C ILE A 19 -7.58 -4.16 6.89
N GLY A 20 -8.35 -5.24 6.94
CA GLY A 20 -7.92 -6.47 7.61
C GLY A 20 -6.80 -7.20 6.86
N LEU A 21 -5.95 -7.93 7.59
CA LEU A 21 -4.90 -8.76 7.00
C LEU A 21 -5.45 -9.82 6.02
N SER A 22 -6.63 -10.38 6.32
CA SER A 22 -7.35 -11.30 5.45
C SER A 22 -7.71 -10.65 4.10
N THR A 23 -8.07 -9.37 4.10
CA THR A 23 -8.37 -8.59 2.90
C THR A 23 -7.11 -8.38 2.05
N VAL A 24 -5.95 -8.13 2.68
CA VAL A 24 -4.67 -8.05 1.95
C VAL A 24 -4.39 -9.35 1.19
N TRP A 25 -4.54 -10.50 1.84
CA TRP A 25 -4.35 -11.80 1.18
C TRP A 25 -5.40 -12.11 0.12
N LEU A 26 -6.65 -11.68 0.34
CA LEU A 26 -7.70 -11.79 -0.65
C LEU A 26 -7.33 -11.00 -1.92
N TYR A 27 -6.84 -9.77 -1.77
CA TYR A 27 -6.38 -8.94 -2.89
C TYR A 27 -5.15 -9.51 -3.59
N ALA A 28 -4.21 -10.08 -2.83
CA ALA A 28 -3.07 -10.79 -3.40
C ALA A 28 -3.51 -12.01 -4.23
N LYS A 29 -4.50 -12.77 -3.74
CA LYS A 29 -5.08 -13.92 -4.46
C LYS A 29 -5.89 -13.50 -5.69
N GLN A 30 -6.56 -12.35 -5.63
CA GLN A 30 -7.30 -11.77 -6.76
C GLN A 30 -6.39 -11.12 -7.81
N GLY A 31 -5.09 -10.99 -7.55
CA GLY A 31 -4.14 -10.35 -8.46
C GLY A 31 -4.17 -8.81 -8.44
N LYS A 32 -4.86 -8.20 -7.46
CA LYS A 32 -4.93 -6.73 -7.29
C LYS A 32 -3.65 -6.14 -6.71
N ILE A 33 -2.89 -6.92 -5.94
CA ILE A 33 -1.58 -6.54 -5.42
C ILE A 33 -0.62 -7.70 -5.63
N LYS A 34 0.64 -7.46 -6.02
CA LYS A 34 1.57 -8.57 -6.23
C LYS A 34 2.34 -8.89 -4.94
N PRO A 35 2.22 -10.12 -4.43
CA PRO A 35 3.08 -10.59 -3.35
C PRO A 35 4.50 -10.84 -3.87
N ILE A 36 5.47 -10.12 -3.31
CA ILE A 36 6.90 -10.29 -3.59
C ILE A 36 7.49 -11.20 -2.51
N LYS A 37 7.89 -12.41 -2.88
CA LYS A 37 8.59 -13.31 -1.96
C LYS A 37 10.07 -12.95 -1.89
N ILE A 38 10.51 -12.47 -0.72
CA ILE A 38 11.93 -12.17 -0.45
C ILE A 38 12.66 -13.42 0.04
N SER A 39 11.96 -14.28 0.79
CA SER A 39 12.49 -15.52 1.32
C SER A 39 11.36 -16.52 1.62
N GLY A 40 11.68 -17.76 1.97
CA GLY A 40 10.71 -18.85 2.12
C GLY A 40 9.53 -18.59 3.07
N ARG A 41 9.64 -17.61 3.97
CA ARG A 41 8.57 -17.19 4.90
C ARG A 41 8.24 -15.70 4.85
N VAL A 42 8.90 -14.92 3.98
CA VAL A 42 8.77 -13.47 3.96
C VAL A 42 8.19 -13.03 2.63
N THR A 43 6.96 -12.54 2.69
CA THR A 43 6.27 -11.89 1.56
C THR A 43 6.07 -10.42 1.89
N VAL A 44 6.46 -9.56 0.95
CA VAL A 44 6.32 -8.11 1.01
C VAL A 44 5.54 -7.62 -0.21
N PHE A 45 5.09 -6.38 -0.17
CA PHE A 45 4.30 -5.72 -1.19
C PHE A 45 4.88 -4.33 -1.42
N SER A 46 4.94 -3.89 -2.68
CA SER A 46 5.42 -2.55 -3.00
C SER A 46 4.32 -1.52 -2.73
N ILE A 47 4.60 -0.51 -1.90
CA ILE A 47 3.69 0.63 -1.72
C ILE A 47 3.40 1.31 -3.05
N ASP A 48 4.40 1.44 -3.91
CA ASP A 48 4.25 2.08 -5.21
C ASP A 48 3.19 1.38 -6.08
N GLU A 49 3.23 0.04 -6.10
CA GLU A 49 2.23 -0.74 -6.82
C GLU A 49 0.86 -0.63 -6.16
N ILE A 50 0.77 -0.70 -4.83
CA ILE A 50 -0.49 -0.49 -4.11
C ILE A 50 -1.07 0.89 -4.46
N ASN A 51 -0.26 1.94 -4.43
CA ASN A 51 -0.73 3.29 -4.74
C ASN A 51 -1.21 3.40 -6.19
N ARG A 52 -0.52 2.76 -7.13
CA ARG A 52 -0.92 2.73 -8.53
C ARG A 52 -2.22 1.95 -8.75
N GLU A 53 -2.36 0.77 -8.14
CA GLU A 53 -3.53 -0.11 -8.31
C GLU A 53 -4.79 0.45 -7.63
N PHE A 54 -4.62 1.09 -6.48
CA PHE A 54 -5.73 1.72 -5.74
C PHE A 54 -5.93 3.20 -6.11
N GLY A 55 -5.12 3.74 -7.03
CA GLY A 55 -5.18 5.16 -7.41
C GLY A 55 -4.91 6.10 -6.24
N LEU A 56 -4.16 5.67 -5.23
CA LEU A 56 -3.80 6.48 -4.06
C LEU A 56 -2.64 7.44 -4.37
N GLU A 57 -2.53 7.91 -5.61
CA GLU A 57 -1.65 9.03 -5.92
C GLU A 57 -2.01 10.18 -4.99
N TYR A 58 -1.10 10.48 -4.08
CA TYR A 58 -1.34 11.48 -3.05
C TYR A 58 -1.66 12.78 -3.76
N ILE A 59 -2.92 13.22 -3.67
CA ILE A 59 -3.36 14.52 -4.13
C ILE A 59 -2.73 15.53 -3.16
N ILE A 60 -1.43 15.85 -3.34
CA ILE A 60 -0.69 16.82 -2.51
C ILE A 60 -1.15 18.26 -2.74
N ASN A 61 -2.30 18.47 -3.37
CA ASN A 61 -2.87 19.77 -3.65
C ASN A 61 -4.33 19.87 -3.22
N ASN A 62 -4.66 19.38 -2.02
CA ASN A 62 -5.86 19.83 -1.34
C ASN A 62 -5.49 20.68 -0.12
N PRO A 63 -5.33 22.01 -0.28
CA PRO A 63 -5.25 22.93 0.84
C PRO A 63 -6.62 22.99 1.53
N LYS A 64 -6.97 21.97 2.33
CA LYS A 64 -7.86 22.17 3.48
C LYS A 64 -7.02 22.64 4.67
N GLN A 65 -6.32 23.74 4.43
CA GLN A 65 -6.14 24.80 5.41
C GLN A 65 -7.26 25.80 5.09
N GLU A 66 -8.50 25.48 5.47
CA GLU A 66 -9.55 26.50 5.59
C GLU A 66 -10.39 26.15 6.83
N ASN A 67 -9.92 26.69 7.94
CA ASN A 67 -10.66 27.26 9.08
C ASN A 67 -12.03 26.64 9.41
N SER A 68 -12.12 25.96 10.57
CA SER A 68 -13.33 26.08 11.38
C SER A 68 -13.10 27.19 12.40
N HIS A 69 -13.87 28.25 12.23
CA HIS A 69 -14.20 29.25 13.23
C HIS A 69 -14.73 28.58 14.51
#